data_AF-A0AAW7ST21-F1
#
_entry.id   AF-A0AAW7ST21-F1
#
_cell.length_a   1.000
_cell.length_b   1.000
_cell.length_c   1.000
_cell.angle_alpha   90.00
_cell.angle_beta   90.00
_cell.angle_gamma   90.00
#
_symmetry.space_group_name_H-M   'P 1'
#
loop_
_entity.id
_entity.type
_entity.pdbx_description
1 polymer ?
#
loop_
_entity_poly.entity_id
_entity_poly.type
_entity_poly.pdbx_seq_one_letter_code
_entity_poly.pdbx_strand_id
1 'polypeptide(L)'
;DEIAEFRAYKQRVDPNGRFNKGKLLEGADLRNAYTPSFGLMGYESLIMQQSDIGAIADSVKDCLRCGKCKPVCATHVPRANLLYSPRNKILATSLLVEAFLYEEQTRRGVSIKHWDEFNDVADHCTVCHKCATPCPVKIDFGDVTMNMRNLLRKMGKKKFNAGNAAGMFFLNATNPQTINVARGVMMGVGYKVQRFANDMLKKVVTKQTQHPPATTGKPPAVEQVIHFVNKKMPGNLPKKTARALLDIEDNKIVPIIRNPKSTTVDSEAVF
;
A
#
# COMPACT_ATOMS: atom_id res chain seq x y z
N ASP A 1 38.74 -0.68 -11.46
CA ASP A 1 38.92 -2.07 -10.98
C ASP A 1 37.73 -2.61 -10.19
N GLU A 2 37.12 -1.85 -9.28
CA GLU A 2 36.05 -2.33 -8.38
C GLU A 2 34.83 -3.00 -9.04
N ILE A 3 34.48 -2.65 -10.28
CA ILE A 3 33.33 -3.23 -11.00
C ILE A 3 33.70 -4.25 -12.08
N ALA A 4 34.98 -4.64 -12.18
CA ALA A 4 35.46 -5.54 -13.24
C ALA A 4 34.73 -6.90 -13.24
N GLU A 5 34.55 -7.51 -12.07
CA GLU A 5 33.83 -8.78 -11.93
C GLU A 5 32.37 -8.68 -12.38
N PHE A 6 31.68 -7.58 -12.02
CA PHE A 6 30.31 -7.33 -12.44
C PHE A 6 30.21 -7.19 -13.97
N ARG A 7 31.17 -6.51 -14.62
CA ARG A 7 31.22 -6.37 -16.08
C ARG A 7 31.40 -7.74 -16.75
N ALA A 8 32.36 -8.54 -16.29
CA ALA A 8 32.63 -9.88 -16.82
C ALA A 8 31.39 -10.78 -16.68
N TYR A 9 30.73 -10.73 -15.51
CA TYR A 9 29.47 -11.43 -15.29
C TYR A 9 28.39 -10.99 -16.28
N LYS A 10 28.17 -9.67 -16.41
CA LYS A 10 27.13 -9.11 -17.29
C LYS A 10 27.36 -9.48 -18.76
N GLN A 11 28.60 -9.46 -19.23
CA GLN A 11 28.94 -9.87 -20.59
C GLN A 11 28.64 -11.35 -20.84
N ARG A 12 28.81 -12.21 -19.84
CA ARG A 12 28.48 -13.63 -19.93
C ARG A 12 26.96 -13.90 -19.93
N VAL A 13 26.20 -13.21 -19.08
CA VAL A 13 24.75 -13.50 -18.90
C VAL A 13 23.81 -12.65 -19.76
N ASP A 14 24.25 -11.48 -20.19
CA ASP A 14 23.50 -10.53 -21.02
C ASP A 14 24.44 -9.89 -22.06
N PRO A 15 24.98 -10.68 -23.01
CA PRO A 15 25.94 -10.19 -24.00
C PRO A 15 25.37 -9.10 -24.91
N ASN A 16 24.04 -9.08 -25.08
CA ASN A 16 23.34 -8.07 -25.88
C ASN A 16 22.93 -6.82 -25.06
N GLY A 17 23.22 -6.79 -23.74
CA GLY A 17 22.90 -5.65 -22.88
C GLY A 17 21.41 -5.32 -22.77
N ARG A 18 20.53 -6.32 -22.88
CA ARG A 18 19.07 -6.14 -22.84
C ARG A 18 18.58 -5.78 -21.43
N PHE A 19 19.24 -6.26 -20.39
CA PHE A 19 18.84 -6.07 -18.99
C PHE A 19 19.63 -4.93 -18.33
N ASN A 20 18.90 -3.90 -17.89
CA ASN A 20 19.47 -2.71 -17.23
C ASN A 20 20.65 -2.12 -18.03
N LYS A 21 20.41 -1.76 -19.29
CA LYS A 21 21.41 -1.22 -20.22
C LYS A 21 22.17 -0.03 -19.59
N GLY A 22 23.49 0.01 -19.79
CA GLY A 22 24.37 1.05 -19.24
C GLY A 22 24.62 0.97 -17.73
N LYS A 23 23.68 0.47 -16.91
CA LYS A 23 23.80 0.48 -15.45
C LYS A 23 25.07 -0.21 -14.94
N LEU A 24 25.86 0.52 -14.14
CA LEU A 24 27.17 0.10 -13.59
C LEU A 24 28.16 -0.33 -14.68
N LEU A 25 28.04 0.26 -15.87
CA LEU A 25 29.00 0.16 -16.96
C LEU A 25 29.58 1.55 -17.24
N GLU A 26 30.62 1.59 -18.05
CA GLU A 26 31.20 2.85 -18.52
C GLU A 26 30.13 3.69 -19.24
N GLY A 27 30.05 4.98 -18.92
CA GLY A 27 29.02 5.89 -19.42
C GLY A 27 27.68 5.88 -18.64
N ALA A 28 27.53 5.08 -17.58
CA ALA A 28 26.42 5.27 -16.63
C ALA A 28 26.73 6.38 -15.63
N ASP A 29 26.56 7.62 -16.08
CA ASP A 29 26.55 8.80 -15.25
C ASP A 29 25.13 9.40 -15.13
N LEU A 30 25.04 10.53 -14.43
CA LEU A 30 23.78 11.21 -14.17
C LEU A 30 23.19 11.93 -15.39
N ARG A 31 23.90 12.04 -16.52
CA ARG A 31 23.41 12.76 -17.71
C ARG A 31 22.16 12.13 -18.31
N ASN A 32 21.98 10.82 -18.12
CA ASN A 32 20.80 10.08 -18.56
C ASN A 32 19.74 9.91 -17.45
N ALA A 33 19.96 10.48 -16.26
CA ALA A 33 19.06 10.32 -15.13
C ALA A 33 17.96 11.39 -15.16
N TYR A 34 16.77 11.01 -15.63
CA TYR A 34 15.59 11.86 -15.47
C TYR A 34 15.08 11.81 -14.03
N THR A 35 15.08 12.96 -13.37
CA THR A 35 14.46 13.16 -12.05
C THR A 35 13.56 14.38 -12.13
N PRO A 36 12.24 14.24 -11.89
CA PRO A 36 11.35 15.38 -11.89
C PRO A 36 11.85 16.43 -10.88
N SER A 37 12.02 17.67 -11.33
CA SER A 37 12.50 18.76 -10.48
C SER A 37 11.32 19.42 -9.77
N PHE A 38 10.96 18.91 -8.60
CA PHE A 38 9.87 19.49 -7.78
C PHE A 38 10.13 20.93 -7.32
N GLY A 39 11.41 21.36 -7.26
CA GLY A 39 11.77 22.73 -6.92
C GLY A 39 11.31 23.77 -7.95
N LEU A 40 11.42 23.49 -9.26
CA LEU A 40 10.93 24.38 -10.32
C LEU A 40 9.38 24.41 -10.35
N MET A 41 8.75 23.26 -10.10
CA MET A 41 7.28 23.16 -10.04
C MET A 41 6.65 23.94 -8.87
N GLY A 42 7.37 24.10 -7.75
CA GLY A 42 6.94 24.91 -6.61
C GLY A 42 6.91 26.42 -6.88
N TYR A 43 7.72 26.91 -7.84
CA TYR A 43 7.68 28.30 -8.29
C TYR A 43 6.60 28.55 -9.34
N GLU A 44 6.25 27.54 -10.15
CA GLU A 44 5.36 27.70 -11.29
C GLU A 44 3.89 27.33 -11.01
N SER A 45 3.59 26.60 -9.92
CA SER A 45 2.23 26.14 -9.64
C SER A 45 1.65 26.69 -8.32
N LEU A 46 0.71 27.62 -8.45
CA LEU A 46 -0.25 28.01 -7.39
C LEU A 46 -0.96 26.79 -6.77
N ILE A 47 -1.07 25.70 -7.54
CA ILE A 47 -1.68 24.43 -7.10
C ILE A 47 -0.79 23.73 -6.06
N MET A 48 0.55 23.69 -6.19
CA MET A 48 1.39 23.01 -5.17
C MET A 48 1.43 23.75 -3.84
N GLN A 49 1.38 25.09 -3.85
CA GLN A 49 1.53 25.91 -2.64
C GLN A 49 0.39 25.69 -1.61
N GLN A 50 -0.75 25.10 -2.04
CA GLN A 50 -1.89 24.85 -1.16
C GLN A 50 -2.68 23.56 -1.47
N SER A 51 -2.09 22.55 -2.15
CA SER A 51 -2.80 21.29 -2.46
C SER A 51 -2.24 20.05 -1.76
N ASP A 52 -3.11 19.07 -1.56
CA ASP A 52 -2.76 17.72 -1.12
C ASP A 52 -1.72 17.04 -2.05
N ILE A 53 -1.58 17.49 -3.31
CA ILE A 53 -0.57 16.99 -4.27
C ILE A 53 0.85 17.46 -3.88
N GLY A 54 1.00 18.71 -3.43
CA GLY A 54 2.29 19.24 -2.97
C GLY A 54 2.84 18.43 -1.79
N ALA A 55 1.99 18.16 -0.79
CA ALA A 55 2.35 17.33 0.36
C ALA A 55 2.79 15.91 -0.03
N ILE A 56 2.15 15.32 -1.05
CA ILE A 56 2.55 14.02 -1.59
C ILE A 56 3.93 14.13 -2.28
N ALA A 57 4.17 15.16 -3.08
CA ALA A 57 5.45 15.38 -3.75
C ALA A 57 6.59 15.55 -2.73
N ASP A 58 6.39 16.38 -1.72
CA ASP A 58 7.39 16.64 -0.68
C ASP A 58 7.74 15.38 0.12
N SER A 59 6.76 14.51 0.35
CA SER A 59 6.98 13.24 1.06
C SER A 59 7.81 12.22 0.28
N VAL A 60 8.05 12.43 -1.02
CA VAL A 60 8.77 11.46 -1.87
C VAL A 60 9.99 12.02 -2.63
N LYS A 61 10.15 13.35 -2.68
CA LYS A 61 11.17 14.03 -3.49
C LYS A 61 12.61 13.59 -3.19
N ASP A 62 12.91 13.22 -1.94
CA ASP A 62 14.28 12.88 -1.49
C ASP A 62 14.69 11.43 -1.82
N CYS A 63 13.90 10.72 -2.62
CA CYS A 63 14.15 9.31 -2.93
C CYS A 63 15.44 9.09 -3.75
N LEU A 64 16.46 8.53 -3.08
CA LEU A 64 17.76 8.17 -3.70
C LEU A 64 17.70 6.98 -4.68
N ARG A 65 16.51 6.40 -4.94
CA ARG A 65 16.30 5.25 -5.84
C ARG A 65 17.15 3.99 -5.52
N CYS A 66 17.68 3.89 -4.29
CA CYS A 66 18.60 2.83 -3.86
C CYS A 66 17.95 1.43 -3.78
N GLY A 67 16.64 1.36 -3.51
CA GLY A 67 15.89 0.10 -3.48
C GLY A 67 15.96 -0.69 -2.17
N LYS A 68 16.55 -0.15 -1.08
CA LYS A 68 16.56 -0.80 0.24
C LYS A 68 15.17 -1.13 0.79
N CYS A 69 14.15 -0.37 0.40
CA CYS A 69 12.76 -0.62 0.77
C CYS A 69 12.12 -1.82 0.05
N LYS A 70 12.68 -2.33 -1.05
CA LYS A 70 12.07 -3.40 -1.85
C LYS A 70 11.85 -4.72 -1.09
N PRO A 71 12.88 -5.34 -0.47
CA PRO A 71 12.75 -6.69 0.10
C PRO A 71 11.80 -6.77 1.30
N VAL A 72 11.55 -5.65 1.99
CA VAL A 72 10.73 -5.61 3.20
C VAL A 72 9.24 -5.38 2.92
N CYS A 73 8.87 -5.02 1.69
CA CYS A 73 7.50 -4.64 1.36
C CYS A 73 6.59 -5.87 1.22
N ALA A 74 5.53 -5.92 2.04
CA ALA A 74 4.59 -7.05 2.06
C ALA A 74 3.80 -7.23 0.76
N THR A 75 3.66 -6.16 -0.04
CA THR A 75 2.96 -6.23 -1.33
C THR A 75 3.89 -6.41 -2.51
N HIS A 76 5.21 -6.48 -2.30
CA HIS A 76 6.16 -6.67 -3.39
C HIS A 76 6.62 -8.13 -3.49
N VAL A 77 6.34 -8.74 -4.64
CA VAL A 77 6.83 -10.05 -5.05
C VAL A 77 7.67 -9.84 -6.32
N PRO A 78 9.00 -9.97 -6.25
CA PRO A 78 9.90 -9.59 -7.35
C PRO A 78 9.55 -10.18 -8.73
N ARG A 79 9.08 -11.43 -8.77
CA ARG A 79 8.70 -12.13 -10.00
C ARG A 79 7.35 -11.68 -10.58
N ALA A 80 6.39 -11.37 -9.72
CA ALA A 80 5.02 -11.10 -10.13
C ALA A 80 4.77 -9.61 -10.40
N ASN A 81 5.35 -8.72 -9.60
CA ASN A 81 4.88 -7.34 -9.55
C ASN A 81 6.04 -6.35 -9.41
N LEU A 82 7.06 -6.53 -10.25
CA LEU A 82 8.28 -5.74 -10.24
C LEU A 82 8.04 -4.22 -10.19
N LEU A 83 7.01 -3.75 -10.90
CA LEU A 83 6.62 -2.33 -10.97
C LEU A 83 6.01 -1.79 -9.66
N TYR A 84 5.50 -2.65 -8.78
CA TYR A 84 4.87 -2.28 -7.50
C TYR A 84 5.80 -2.40 -6.30
N SER A 85 7.12 -2.51 -6.51
CA SER A 85 8.06 -2.33 -5.40
C SER A 85 7.92 -0.93 -4.80
N PRO A 86 8.09 -0.73 -3.47
CA PRO A 86 7.89 0.59 -2.85
C PRO A 86 8.75 1.69 -3.49
N ARG A 87 9.99 1.37 -3.90
CA ARG A 87 10.81 2.29 -4.70
C ARG A 87 10.12 2.69 -6.01
N ASN A 88 9.59 1.71 -6.75
CA ASN A 88 8.96 2.00 -8.04
C ASN A 88 7.62 2.71 -7.86
N LYS A 89 6.88 2.46 -6.78
CA LYS A 89 5.68 3.22 -6.45
C LYS A 89 6.01 4.69 -6.18
N ILE A 90 7.06 4.98 -5.41
CA ILE A 90 7.57 6.35 -5.22
C ILE A 90 7.86 7.02 -6.56
N LEU A 91 8.57 6.32 -7.46
CA LEU A 91 8.89 6.85 -8.79
C LEU A 91 7.64 7.08 -9.64
N ALA A 92 6.69 6.14 -9.62
CA ALA A 92 5.43 6.27 -10.34
C ALA A 92 4.62 7.45 -9.80
N THR A 93 4.51 7.60 -8.47
CA THR A 93 3.87 8.77 -7.84
C THR A 93 4.52 10.07 -8.29
N SER A 94 5.86 10.13 -8.30
CA SER A 94 6.61 11.31 -8.75
C SER A 94 6.31 11.68 -10.20
N LEU A 95 6.27 10.70 -11.11
CA LEU A 95 5.94 10.92 -12.52
C LEU A 95 4.47 11.27 -12.74
N LEU A 96 3.55 10.69 -11.96
CA LEU A 96 2.12 11.02 -12.04
C LEU A 96 1.83 12.43 -11.53
N VAL A 97 2.50 12.86 -10.46
CA VAL A 97 2.40 14.24 -9.97
C VAL A 97 2.88 15.23 -11.02
N GLU A 98 4.01 14.94 -11.67
CA GLU A 98 4.52 15.77 -12.77
C GLU A 98 3.53 15.82 -13.95
N ALA A 99 2.97 14.68 -14.34
CA ALA A 99 1.95 14.63 -15.40
C ALA A 99 0.69 15.45 -15.04
N PHE A 100 0.22 15.37 -13.78
CA PHE A 100 -0.90 16.17 -13.29
C PHE A 100 -0.60 17.67 -13.40
N LEU A 101 0.60 18.09 -12.99
CA LEU A 101 1.00 19.49 -13.02
C LEU A 101 1.11 20.01 -14.46
N TYR A 102 1.69 19.21 -15.36
CA TYR A 102 1.77 19.55 -16.78
C TYR A 102 0.37 19.72 -17.41
N GLU A 103 -0.55 18.78 -17.19
CA GLU A 103 -1.90 18.85 -17.77
C GLU A 103 -2.73 20.03 -17.22
N GLU A 104 -2.61 20.32 -15.93
CA GLU A 104 -3.26 21.48 -15.31
C GLU A 104 -2.70 22.81 -15.86
N GLN A 105 -1.37 22.92 -16.04
CA GLN A 105 -0.75 24.10 -16.65
C GLN A 105 -1.22 24.33 -18.09
N THR A 106 -1.46 23.25 -18.85
CA THR A 106 -1.98 23.33 -20.23
C THR A 106 -3.50 23.58 -20.31
N ARG A 107 -4.18 23.79 -19.16
CA ARG A 107 -5.61 24.15 -19.02
C ARG A 107 -6.61 23.19 -19.68
N ARG A 108 -6.24 21.93 -19.89
CA ARG A 108 -7.14 20.88 -20.42
C ARG A 108 -7.76 20.00 -19.33
N GLY A 109 -7.35 20.20 -18.08
CA GLY A 109 -7.73 19.39 -16.93
C GLY A 109 -7.00 18.03 -16.92
N VAL A 110 -6.88 17.43 -15.74
CA VAL A 110 -6.22 16.13 -15.60
C VAL A 110 -7.00 14.98 -16.24
N SER A 111 -6.31 14.22 -17.08
CA SER A 111 -6.77 12.99 -17.73
C SER A 111 -7.26 11.94 -16.72
N ILE A 112 -8.40 11.33 -17.02
CA ILE A 112 -8.97 10.21 -16.26
C ILE A 112 -7.95 9.05 -16.16
N LYS A 113 -7.12 8.87 -17.20
CA LYS A 113 -6.10 7.83 -17.20
C LYS A 113 -5.07 8.04 -16.10
N HIS A 114 -4.63 9.27 -15.86
CA HIS A 114 -3.68 9.54 -14.77
C HIS A 114 -4.31 9.34 -13.40
N TRP A 115 -5.59 9.69 -13.22
CA TRP A 115 -6.34 9.34 -11.99
C TRP A 115 -6.44 7.83 -11.77
N ASP A 116 -6.63 7.07 -12.84
CA ASP A 116 -6.71 5.62 -12.81
C ASP A 116 -5.38 4.97 -12.39
N GLU A 117 -4.26 5.43 -12.95
CA GLU A 117 -2.92 4.98 -12.55
C GLU A 117 -2.59 5.40 -11.11
N PHE A 118 -3.02 6.59 -10.70
CA PHE A 118 -2.81 7.05 -9.33
C PHE A 118 -3.60 6.22 -8.31
N ASN A 119 -4.84 5.83 -8.64
CA ASN A 119 -5.61 4.84 -7.87
C ASN A 119 -4.86 3.51 -7.78
N ASP A 120 -4.34 3.02 -8.91
CA ASP A 120 -3.69 1.73 -8.98
C ASP A 120 -2.43 1.67 -8.10
N VAL A 121 -1.58 2.70 -8.15
CA VAL A 121 -0.40 2.81 -7.27
C VAL A 121 -0.82 2.86 -5.79
N ALA A 122 -1.83 3.67 -5.46
CA ALA A 122 -2.33 3.82 -4.10
C ALA A 122 -2.98 2.53 -3.54
N ASP A 123 -3.66 1.76 -4.37
CA ASP A 123 -4.33 0.52 -3.94
C ASP A 123 -3.33 -0.65 -3.76
N HIS A 124 -2.15 -0.59 -4.37
CA HIS A 124 -1.10 -1.61 -4.22
C HIS A 124 -0.25 -1.50 -2.94
N CYS A 125 -0.72 -0.80 -1.90
CA CYS A 125 -0.03 -0.65 -0.62
C CYS A 125 -0.95 -1.01 0.56
N THR A 126 -0.46 -1.86 1.47
CA THR A 126 -1.19 -2.28 2.67
C THR A 126 -1.02 -1.34 3.86
N VAL A 127 -0.25 -0.25 3.71
CA VAL A 127 0.04 0.72 4.80
C VAL A 127 0.65 0.00 6.01
N CYS A 128 1.60 -0.91 5.76
CA CYS A 128 2.28 -1.67 6.81
C CYS A 128 3.55 -1.01 7.34
N HIS A 129 3.97 0.14 6.77
CA HIS A 129 5.11 0.95 7.18
C HIS A 129 6.50 0.26 7.16
N LYS A 130 6.58 -1.03 6.79
CA LYS A 130 7.85 -1.78 6.72
C LYS A 130 8.90 -1.12 5.81
N CYS A 131 8.48 -0.36 4.80
CA CYS A 131 9.40 0.34 3.91
C CYS A 131 10.13 1.53 4.56
N ALA A 132 9.62 2.08 5.67
CA ALA A 132 10.18 3.25 6.33
C ALA A 132 11.54 2.96 6.96
N THR A 133 11.63 1.88 7.76
CA THR A 133 12.84 1.51 8.51
C THR A 133 14.12 1.39 7.67
N PRO A 134 14.15 0.68 6.51
CA PRO A 134 15.37 0.58 5.71
C PRO A 134 15.64 1.80 4.81
N CYS A 135 14.78 2.82 4.81
CA CYS A 135 14.90 3.98 3.94
C CYS A 135 15.90 5.00 4.52
N PRO A 136 17.04 5.28 3.85
CA PRO A 136 18.06 6.19 4.39
C PRO A 136 17.60 7.64 4.50
N VAL A 137 16.58 8.01 3.73
CA VAL A 137 15.97 9.36 3.69
C VAL A 137 14.60 9.39 4.37
N LYS A 138 14.25 8.35 5.15
CA LYS A 138 13.05 8.29 6.00
C LYS A 138 11.71 8.47 5.26
N ILE A 139 11.63 8.13 3.98
CA ILE A 139 10.36 8.09 3.25
C ILE A 139 9.53 6.90 3.72
N ASP A 140 8.31 7.18 4.22
CA ASP A 140 7.31 6.17 4.51
C ASP A 140 6.23 6.13 3.43
N PHE A 141 6.29 5.14 2.54
CA PHE A 141 5.30 4.99 1.49
C PHE A 141 3.89 4.63 2.01
N GLY A 142 3.76 4.15 3.26
CA GLY A 142 2.48 3.98 3.93
C GLY A 142 1.75 5.32 4.09
N ASP A 143 2.44 6.33 4.61
CA ASP A 143 1.91 7.69 4.77
C ASP A 143 1.63 8.35 3.42
N VAL A 144 2.56 8.21 2.47
CA VAL A 144 2.37 8.66 1.09
C VAL A 144 1.08 8.08 0.51
N THR A 145 0.86 6.77 0.67
CA THR A 145 -0.35 6.09 0.19
C THR A 145 -1.62 6.63 0.85
N MET A 146 -1.59 6.90 2.17
CA MET A 146 -2.74 7.46 2.87
C MET A 146 -3.10 8.83 2.31
N ASN A 147 -2.11 9.69 2.08
CA ASN A 147 -2.30 11.01 1.46
C ASN A 147 -2.85 10.89 0.03
N MET A 148 -2.29 9.98 -0.78
CA MET A 148 -2.80 9.69 -2.12
C MET A 148 -4.28 9.26 -2.10
N ARG A 149 -4.65 8.32 -1.21
CA ARG A 149 -6.04 7.87 -1.07
C ARG A 149 -6.95 9.00 -0.59
N ASN A 150 -6.46 9.88 0.29
CA ASN A 150 -7.23 11.01 0.78
C ASN A 150 -7.54 12.02 -0.34
N LEU A 151 -6.53 12.38 -1.14
CA LEU A 151 -6.66 13.22 -2.34
C LEU A 151 -7.72 12.63 -3.29
N LEU A 152 -7.60 11.33 -3.61
CA LEU A 152 -8.54 10.64 -4.51
C LEU A 152 -10.00 10.71 -4.01
N ARG A 153 -10.22 10.61 -2.70
CA ARG A 153 -11.56 10.74 -2.11
C ARG A 153 -12.08 12.18 -2.20
N LYS A 154 -11.28 13.17 -1.79
CA LYS A 154 -11.67 14.59 -1.82
C LYS A 154 -12.01 15.07 -3.23
N MET A 155 -11.29 14.58 -4.24
CA MET A 155 -11.53 14.91 -5.65
C MET A 155 -12.64 14.08 -6.31
N GLY A 156 -13.27 13.14 -5.58
CA GLY A 156 -14.28 12.25 -6.15
C GLY A 156 -13.75 11.31 -7.24
N LYS A 157 -12.44 11.02 -7.25
CA LYS A 157 -11.75 10.17 -8.24
C LYS A 157 -11.37 8.80 -7.68
N LYS A 158 -11.72 8.47 -6.43
CA LYS A 158 -11.45 7.14 -5.86
C LYS A 158 -12.34 6.09 -6.54
N LYS A 159 -11.71 5.05 -7.10
CA LYS A 159 -12.43 3.89 -7.64
C LYS A 159 -13.19 3.15 -6.54
N PHE A 160 -14.44 2.82 -6.83
CA PHE A 160 -15.27 2.00 -5.94
C PHE A 160 -14.72 0.58 -5.84
N ASN A 161 -14.69 0.04 -4.63
CA ASN A 161 -14.34 -1.34 -4.34
C ASN A 161 -15.28 -1.85 -3.24
N ALA A 162 -16.05 -2.91 -3.55
CA ALA A 162 -17.04 -3.45 -2.64
C ALA A 162 -16.42 -3.98 -1.33
N GLY A 163 -15.25 -4.61 -1.41
CA GLY A 163 -14.53 -5.10 -0.23
C GLY A 163 -14.06 -3.97 0.68
N ASN A 164 -13.52 -2.88 0.09
CA ASN A 164 -13.17 -1.68 0.84
C ASN A 164 -14.40 -1.02 1.48
N ALA A 165 -15.51 -0.91 0.73
CA ALA A 165 -16.75 -0.34 1.24
C ALA A 165 -17.31 -1.15 2.43
N ALA A 166 -17.33 -2.49 2.33
CA ALA A 166 -17.75 -3.37 3.42
C ALA A 166 -16.80 -3.29 4.63
N GLY A 167 -15.48 -3.24 4.39
CA GLY A 167 -14.48 -3.06 5.45
C GLY A 167 -14.65 -1.73 6.19
N MET A 168 -14.80 -0.63 5.46
CA MET A 168 -15.03 0.69 6.05
C MET A 168 -16.38 0.78 6.76
N PHE A 169 -17.43 0.16 6.24
CA PHE A 169 -18.71 0.04 6.94
C PHE A 169 -18.53 -0.61 8.32
N PHE A 170 -17.77 -1.71 8.38
CA PHE A 170 -17.48 -2.39 9.64
C PHE A 170 -16.63 -1.54 10.59
N LEU A 171 -15.58 -0.90 10.09
CA LEU A 171 -14.68 -0.08 10.91
C LEU A 171 -15.35 1.19 11.45
N ASN A 172 -16.30 1.74 10.70
CA ASN A 172 -17.06 2.94 11.11
C ASN A 172 -18.31 2.61 11.94
N ALA A 173 -18.68 1.33 12.08
CA ALA A 173 -19.82 0.93 12.89
C ALA A 173 -19.51 1.15 14.38
N THR A 174 -20.35 1.93 15.08
CA THR A 174 -20.21 2.23 16.51
C THR A 174 -21.21 1.47 17.37
N ASN A 175 -22.35 1.07 16.82
CA ASN A 175 -23.39 0.35 17.52
C ASN A 175 -22.97 -1.11 17.80
N PRO A 176 -23.01 -1.59 19.06
CA PRO A 176 -22.63 -2.96 19.43
C PRO A 176 -23.37 -4.06 18.65
N GLN A 177 -24.68 -3.90 18.43
CA GLN A 177 -25.48 -4.88 17.71
C GLN A 177 -25.02 -4.99 16.24
N THR A 178 -24.80 -3.84 15.59
CA THR A 178 -24.29 -3.79 14.22
C THR A 178 -22.90 -4.43 14.11
N ILE A 179 -22.00 -4.13 15.05
CA ILE A 179 -20.65 -4.72 15.09
C ILE A 179 -20.73 -6.25 15.25
N ASN A 180 -21.57 -6.74 16.17
CA ASN A 180 -21.70 -8.16 16.44
C ASN A 180 -22.28 -8.93 15.24
N VAL A 181 -23.32 -8.40 14.60
CA VAL A 181 -23.89 -8.98 13.37
C VAL A 181 -22.86 -8.96 12.24
N ALA A 182 -22.26 -7.80 11.96
CA ALA A 182 -21.29 -7.65 10.88
C ALA A 182 -20.07 -8.57 11.08
N ARG A 183 -19.53 -8.66 12.31
CA ARG A 183 -18.45 -9.60 12.67
C ARG A 183 -18.88 -11.05 12.46
N GLY A 184 -20.07 -11.42 12.91
CA GLY A 184 -20.63 -12.77 12.77
C GLY A 184 -20.72 -13.19 11.30
N VAL A 185 -21.20 -12.30 10.43
CA VAL A 185 -21.29 -12.53 8.98
C VAL A 185 -19.90 -12.57 8.34
N MET A 186 -19.10 -11.52 8.48
CA MET A 186 -17.84 -11.38 7.72
C MET A 186 -16.74 -12.32 8.21
N MET A 187 -16.53 -12.40 9.53
CA MET A 187 -15.46 -13.20 10.12
C MET A 187 -15.95 -14.59 10.53
N GLY A 188 -17.16 -14.68 11.09
CA GLY A 188 -17.71 -15.95 11.57
C GLY A 188 -18.07 -16.90 10.42
N VAL A 189 -18.86 -16.42 9.45
CA VAL A 189 -19.27 -17.19 8.27
C VAL A 189 -18.26 -17.03 7.13
N GLY A 190 -17.93 -15.80 6.77
CA GLY A 190 -17.07 -15.51 5.61
C GLY A 190 -15.71 -16.20 5.67
N TYR A 191 -15.04 -16.22 6.83
CA TYR A 191 -13.74 -16.89 6.94
C TYR A 191 -13.89 -18.41 6.86
N LYS A 192 -14.96 -18.99 7.41
CA LYS A 192 -15.21 -20.44 7.28
C LYS A 192 -15.42 -20.84 5.83
N VAL A 193 -16.24 -20.08 5.10
CA VAL A 193 -16.47 -20.29 3.66
C VAL A 193 -15.17 -20.16 2.87
N GLN A 194 -14.38 -19.10 3.12
CA GLN A 194 -13.11 -18.90 2.44
C GLN A 194 -12.11 -20.03 2.73
N ARG A 195 -12.03 -20.50 3.98
CA ARG A 195 -11.17 -21.63 4.35
C ARG A 195 -11.60 -22.92 3.64
N PHE A 196 -12.89 -23.20 3.60
CA PHE A 196 -13.43 -24.34 2.87
C PHE A 196 -13.09 -24.27 1.38
N ALA A 197 -13.28 -23.11 0.75
CA ALA A 197 -12.90 -22.89 -0.65
C ALA A 197 -11.38 -23.04 -0.90
N ASN A 198 -10.54 -22.53 0.00
CA ASN A 198 -9.09 -22.73 -0.04
C ASN A 198 -8.73 -24.22 0.05
N ASP A 199 -9.38 -24.98 0.94
CA ASP A 199 -9.15 -26.42 1.11
C ASP A 199 -9.60 -27.23 -0.12
N MET A 200 -10.76 -26.90 -0.72
CA MET A 200 -11.23 -27.52 -1.97
C MET A 200 -10.28 -27.25 -3.16
N LEU A 201 -9.77 -26.02 -3.26
CA LEU A 201 -8.92 -25.57 -4.38
C LEU A 201 -7.42 -25.64 -4.08
N LYS A 202 -7.02 -26.35 -3.01
CA LYS A 202 -5.66 -26.33 -2.45
C LYS A 202 -4.56 -26.59 -3.49
N LYS A 203 -4.77 -27.54 -4.41
CA LYS A 203 -3.80 -27.86 -5.47
C LYS A 203 -3.57 -26.68 -6.42
N VAL A 204 -4.66 -26.04 -6.88
CA VAL A 204 -4.63 -24.88 -7.78
C VAL A 204 -3.98 -23.69 -7.08
N VAL A 205 -4.42 -23.41 -5.86
CA VAL A 205 -3.93 -22.33 -5.00
C VAL A 205 -2.44 -22.47 -4.69
N THR A 206 -1.97 -23.68 -4.35
CA THR A 206 -0.57 -23.93 -4.00
C THR A 206 0.33 -23.70 -5.22
N LYS A 207 -0.06 -24.20 -6.40
CA LYS A 207 0.68 -23.99 -7.65
C LYS A 207 0.79 -22.51 -7.99
N GLN A 208 -0.30 -21.76 -7.88
CA GLN A 208 -0.31 -20.31 -8.13
C GLN A 208 0.54 -19.54 -7.11
N THR A 209 0.49 -19.91 -5.83
CA THR A 209 1.24 -19.19 -4.77
C THR A 209 2.75 -19.41 -4.88
N GLN A 210 3.18 -20.60 -5.32
CA GLN A 210 4.61 -20.88 -5.58
C GLN A 210 5.13 -20.12 -6.81
N HIS A 211 4.30 -19.97 -7.83
CA HIS A 211 4.65 -19.31 -9.09
C HIS A 211 3.58 -18.26 -9.44
N PRO A 212 3.57 -17.11 -8.73
CA PRO A 212 2.56 -16.10 -8.95
C PRO A 212 2.73 -15.50 -10.36
N PRO A 213 1.63 -15.32 -11.12
CA PRO A 213 1.67 -14.70 -12.44
C PRO A 213 2.07 -13.23 -12.33
N ALA A 214 2.41 -12.62 -13.46
CA ALA A 214 2.65 -11.18 -13.52
C ALA A 214 1.35 -10.43 -13.17
N THR A 215 1.40 -9.53 -12.20
CA THR A 215 0.26 -8.70 -11.80
C THR A 215 0.54 -7.25 -12.20
N THR A 216 -0.22 -6.75 -13.16
CA THR A 216 -0.22 -5.35 -13.61
C THR A 216 -1.65 -4.91 -13.87
N GLY A 217 -2.06 -3.79 -13.26
CA GLY A 217 -3.40 -3.27 -13.40
C GLY A 217 -4.49 -4.22 -12.89
N LYS A 218 -5.67 -4.18 -13.52
CA LYS A 218 -6.84 -4.93 -13.06
C LYS A 218 -6.77 -6.40 -13.50
N PRO A 219 -6.73 -7.36 -12.55
CA PRO A 219 -6.74 -8.78 -12.90
C PRO A 219 -8.10 -9.22 -13.47
N PRO A 220 -8.13 -10.21 -14.39
CA PRO A 220 -9.35 -10.88 -14.82
C PRO A 220 -10.18 -11.43 -13.64
N ALA A 221 -11.49 -11.57 -13.82
CA ALA A 221 -12.39 -12.00 -12.75
C ALA A 221 -12.00 -13.35 -12.13
N VAL A 222 -11.56 -14.31 -12.95
CA VAL A 222 -11.11 -15.63 -12.48
C VAL A 222 -9.91 -15.49 -11.56
N GLU A 223 -8.94 -14.64 -11.90
CA GLU A 223 -7.76 -14.41 -11.05
C GLU A 223 -8.13 -13.75 -9.73
N GLN A 224 -9.09 -12.82 -9.73
CA GLN A 224 -9.59 -12.19 -8.49
C GLN A 224 -10.17 -13.23 -7.52
N VAL A 225 -10.95 -14.18 -8.02
CA VAL A 225 -11.50 -15.27 -7.21
C VAL A 225 -10.38 -16.13 -6.64
N ILE A 226 -9.41 -16.53 -7.48
CA ILE A 226 -8.28 -17.35 -7.02
C ILE A 226 -7.46 -16.57 -5.97
N HIS A 227 -7.19 -15.29 -6.18
CA HIS A 227 -6.49 -14.44 -5.21
C HIS A 227 -7.25 -14.28 -3.90
N PHE A 228 -8.58 -14.30 -3.92
CA PHE A 228 -9.38 -14.25 -2.69
C PHE A 228 -9.25 -15.53 -1.85
N VAL A 229 -9.10 -16.68 -2.52
CA VAL A 229 -8.99 -17.98 -1.84
C VAL A 229 -7.55 -18.46 -1.68
N ASN A 230 -6.54 -17.75 -2.19
CA ASN A 230 -5.17 -18.30 -2.26
C ASN A 230 -4.47 -18.39 -0.88
N LYS A 231 -4.81 -17.51 0.06
CA LYS A 231 -4.28 -17.53 1.42
C LYS A 231 -5.41 -17.78 2.41
N LYS A 232 -5.25 -18.81 3.22
CA LYS A 232 -6.24 -19.23 4.21
C LYS A 232 -6.43 -18.14 5.28
N MET A 233 -7.67 -17.71 5.50
CA MET A 233 -8.00 -16.73 6.57
C MET A 233 -7.77 -17.34 7.97
N PRO A 234 -7.44 -16.51 8.98
CA PRO A 234 -7.09 -17.01 10.32
C PRO A 234 -8.23 -17.79 10.99
N GLY A 235 -7.86 -18.89 11.65
CA GLY A 235 -8.76 -19.81 12.37
C GLY A 235 -9.14 -19.34 13.77
N ASN A 236 -8.14 -18.88 14.52
CA ASN A 236 -8.22 -18.66 15.97
C ASN A 236 -8.49 -17.20 16.29
N LEU A 237 -9.56 -16.64 15.74
CA LEU A 237 -10.01 -15.31 16.14
C LEU A 237 -10.72 -15.37 17.50
N PRO A 238 -10.55 -14.36 18.37
CA PRO A 238 -11.32 -14.25 19.60
C PRO A 238 -12.83 -14.34 19.34
N LYS A 239 -13.55 -15.12 20.14
CA LYS A 239 -15.00 -15.31 19.99
C LYS A 239 -15.79 -14.02 20.26
N LYS A 240 -15.26 -13.15 21.12
CA LYS A 240 -15.84 -11.87 21.52
C LYS A 240 -15.00 -10.69 21.00
N THR A 241 -15.62 -9.52 20.87
CA THR A 241 -14.89 -8.26 20.61
C THR A 241 -14.11 -7.86 21.87
N ALA A 242 -13.08 -7.01 21.73
CA ALA A 242 -12.35 -6.51 22.90
C ALA A 242 -13.26 -5.76 23.88
N ARG A 243 -14.26 -5.02 23.38
CA ARG A 243 -15.26 -4.35 24.22
C ARG A 243 -16.16 -5.34 24.96
N ALA A 244 -16.65 -6.38 24.27
CA ALA A 244 -17.45 -7.44 24.90
C ALA A 244 -16.66 -8.31 25.90
N LEU A 245 -15.33 -8.36 25.79
CA LEU A 245 -14.48 -9.05 26.77
C LEU A 245 -14.32 -8.26 28.06
N LEU A 246 -14.38 -6.94 27.98
CA LEU A 246 -14.25 -6.04 29.12
C LEU A 246 -15.61 -5.58 29.68
N ASP A 247 -16.71 -6.01 29.05
CA ASP A 247 -18.08 -5.56 29.36
C ASP A 247 -18.29 -4.04 29.16
N ILE A 248 -17.62 -3.47 28.15
CA ILE A 248 -17.60 -2.02 27.83
C ILE A 248 -18.27 -1.72 26.50
N GLU A 249 -19.36 -2.43 26.20
CA GLU A 249 -20.09 -2.27 24.94
C GLU A 249 -20.93 -0.98 24.91
N ASP A 250 -21.38 -0.48 26.07
CA ASP A 250 -22.13 0.77 26.16
C ASP A 250 -21.20 1.98 26.02
N ASN A 251 -21.50 2.84 25.05
CA ASN A 251 -20.76 4.08 24.82
C ASN A 251 -21.09 5.19 25.82
N LYS A 252 -22.08 5.00 26.69
CA LYS A 252 -22.44 5.91 27.77
C LYS A 252 -21.68 5.62 29.07
N ILE A 253 -20.97 4.50 29.14
CA ILE A 253 -20.25 4.08 30.33
C ILE A 253 -18.76 4.28 30.07
N VAL A 254 -18.09 5.00 30.98
CA VAL A 254 -16.63 5.10 30.99
C VAL A 254 -16.11 4.05 31.98
N PRO A 255 -15.56 2.93 31.50
CA PRO A 255 -15.08 1.86 32.36
C PRO A 255 -13.77 2.27 33.05
N ILE A 256 -13.69 2.09 34.36
CA ILE A 256 -12.45 2.31 35.12
C ILE A 256 -11.71 0.98 35.25
N ILE A 257 -10.60 0.83 34.52
CA ILE A 257 -9.76 -0.38 34.59
C ILE A 257 -8.77 -0.20 35.75
N ARG A 258 -8.91 -1.03 36.78
CA ARG A 258 -8.08 -1.00 38.00
C ARG A 258 -7.21 -2.26 38.10
N ASN A 259 -6.00 -2.13 38.65
CA ASN A 259 -5.17 -3.29 38.98
C ASN A 259 -5.63 -3.87 40.34
N PRO A 260 -6.25 -5.06 40.37
CA PRO A 260 -6.84 -5.61 41.58
C PRO A 260 -5.82 -5.90 42.69
N LYS A 261 -4.51 -5.95 42.36
CA LYS A 261 -3.45 -6.18 43.35
C LYS A 261 -2.95 -4.90 44.03
N SER A 262 -3.21 -3.72 43.45
CA SER A 262 -2.62 -2.46 43.91
C SER A 262 -3.65 -1.35 44.16
N THR A 263 -4.94 -1.61 43.96
CA THR A 263 -6.00 -0.60 44.11
C THR A 263 -7.16 -1.14 44.93
N THR A 264 -7.69 -0.30 45.81
CA THR A 264 -8.89 -0.52 46.60
C THR A 264 -10.06 0.31 46.05
N VAL A 265 -11.25 0.18 46.65
CA VAL A 265 -12.44 0.93 46.25
C VAL A 265 -12.20 2.45 46.36
N ASP A 266 -11.47 2.86 47.40
CA ASP A 266 -11.16 4.26 47.73
C ASP A 266 -9.94 4.84 46.99
N SER A 267 -9.25 4.04 46.17
CA SER A 267 -8.11 4.53 45.39
C SER A 267 -8.58 5.49 44.29
N GLU A 268 -7.89 6.63 44.15
CA GLU A 268 -8.16 7.61 43.09
C GLU A 268 -8.05 6.96 41.70
N ALA A 269 -9.01 7.28 40.84
CA ALA A 269 -8.97 6.87 39.44
C ALA A 269 -8.05 7.83 38.67
N VAL A 270 -6.96 7.31 38.12
CA VAL A 270 -6.11 8.05 37.16
C VAL A 270 -6.72 7.86 35.78
N PHE A 271 -7.15 8.96 35.16
CA PHE A 271 -7.74 9.02 33.82
C PHE A 271 -6.69 9.15 32.72
#